data_AF-A0A8S2SBB5-F1
#
_entry.id   AF-A0A8S2SBB5-F1
#
_cell.length_a   1.000
_cell.length_b   1.000
_cell.length_c   1.000
_cell.angle_alpha   90.00
_cell.angle_beta   90.00
_cell.angle_gamma   90.00
#
_symmetry.space_group_name_H-M   'P 1'
#
loop_
_entity.id
_entity.type
_entity.pdbx_description
1 polymer ?
#
loop_
_entity_poly.entity_id
_entity_poly.type
_entity_poly.pdbx_seq_one_letter_code
_entity_poly.pdbx_strand_id
1 'polypeptide(L)'
;GHFLNGQNKNKSLVLSFRRFLGSHSAIRLRRFISNELEKFKIKNKICAITTDNGPDIRAAALTTDFGIRLSCVAHDLNLTIKSALWLHKKPKKRK
;
A
#
# COMPACT_ATOMS: atom_id res chain seq x y z
N GLY A 1 5.81 -8.85 -5.09
CA GLY A 1 5.76 -8.35 -6.47
C GLY A 1 4.84 -9.22 -7.28
N HIS A 2 3.98 -8.59 -8.07
CA HIS A 2 3.09 -9.27 -9.02
C HIS A 2 3.52 -8.90 -10.44
N PHE A 3 3.56 -9.88 -11.34
CA PHE A 3 3.99 -9.67 -12.72
C PHE A 3 3.39 -10.73 -13.65
N LEU A 4 3.39 -10.42 -14.94
CA LEU A 4 3.08 -11.37 -16.00
C LEU A 4 4.38 -12.06 -16.45
N ASN A 5 4.38 -13.38 -16.55
CA ASN A 5 5.49 -14.09 -17.17
C ASN A 5 5.37 -14.05 -18.72
N GLY A 6 6.35 -14.61 -19.44
CA GLY A 6 6.33 -14.66 -20.91
C GLY A 6 5.17 -15.44 -21.55
N GLN A 7 4.30 -16.05 -20.75
CA GLN A 7 3.07 -16.74 -21.17
C GLN A 7 1.80 -15.96 -20.77
N ASN A 8 1.93 -14.68 -20.38
CA ASN A 8 0.87 -13.84 -19.84
C ASN A 8 0.15 -14.44 -18.62
N LYS A 9 0.83 -15.29 -17.85
CA LYS A 9 0.29 -15.82 -16.60
C LYS A 9 0.71 -14.94 -15.44
N ASN A 10 -0.25 -14.57 -14.60
CA ASN A 10 -0.01 -13.85 -13.36
C ASN A 10 0.87 -14.69 -12.41
N LYS A 11 1.92 -14.06 -11.90
CA LYS A 11 2.81 -14.62 -10.88
C LYS A 11 2.94 -13.64 -9.72
N SER A 12 3.09 -14.22 -8.54
CA SER A 12 3.22 -13.50 -7.28
C SER A 12 4.41 -14.04 -6.53
N LEU A 13 5.33 -13.16 -6.12
CA LEU A 13 6.50 -13.50 -5.33
C LEU A 13 6.64 -12.53 -4.15
N VAL A 14 6.87 -13.04 -2.95
CA VAL A 14 7.25 -12.21 -1.81
C VAL A 14 8.70 -11.78 -2.01
N LEU A 15 8.94 -10.47 -2.17
CA LEU A 15 10.29 -9.95 -2.38
C LEU A 15 11.02 -9.75 -1.04
N SER A 16 10.29 -9.29 -0.03
CA SER A 16 10.87 -8.99 1.28
C SER A 16 9.79 -8.97 2.35
N PHE A 17 10.19 -9.29 3.57
CA PHE A 17 9.37 -9.16 4.76
C PHE A 17 10.26 -8.68 5.90
N ARG A 18 9.87 -7.56 6.52
CA ARG A 18 10.67 -6.97 7.60
C ARG A 18 9.77 -6.35 8.65
N ARG A 19 10.06 -6.67 9.91
CA ARG A 19 9.55 -5.91 11.06
C ARG A 19 10.29 -4.57 11.16
N PHE A 20 9.55 -3.48 11.13
CA PHE A 20 10.09 -2.15 11.42
C PHE A 20 10.00 -1.87 12.92
N LEU A 21 11.14 -1.65 13.57
CA LEU A 21 11.23 -1.21 14.96
C LEU A 21 11.18 0.32 15.03
N GLY A 22 10.27 0.88 15.82
CA GLY A 22 10.05 2.33 15.95
C GLY A 22 9.18 2.93 14.83
N SER A 23 9.24 4.25 14.65
CA SER A 23 8.37 4.96 13.69
C SER A 23 8.60 4.53 12.24
N HIS A 24 7.49 4.44 11.50
CA HIS A 24 7.42 4.07 10.08
C HIS A 24 7.37 5.30 9.19
N SER A 25 8.27 6.26 9.41
CA SER A 25 8.27 7.50 8.62
C SER A 25 8.40 7.23 7.11
N ALA A 26 7.77 8.10 6.31
CA ALA A 26 7.80 8.01 4.85
C ALA A 26 9.22 7.81 4.27
N ILE A 27 10.21 8.55 4.79
CA ILE A 27 11.62 8.46 4.38
C ILE A 27 12.16 7.05 4.61
N ARG A 28 11.86 6.46 5.77
CA ARG A 28 12.38 5.15 6.16
C ARG A 28 11.73 4.03 5.33
N LEU A 29 10.43 4.14 5.07
CA LEU A 29 9.70 3.23 4.18
C LEU A 29 10.24 3.31 2.76
N ARG A 30 10.38 4.51 2.19
CA ARG A 30 10.95 4.73 0.86
C ARG A 30 12.35 4.14 0.74
N ARG A 31 13.23 4.39 1.71
CA ARG A 31 14.59 3.83 1.71
C ARG A 31 14.58 2.32 1.74
N PHE A 32 13.74 1.70 2.58
CA PHE A 32 13.62 0.25 2.62
C PHE A 32 13.14 -0.32 1.29
N ILE A 33 12.01 0.17 0.76
CA ILE A 33 11.44 -0.32 -0.51
C ILE A 33 12.47 -0.15 -1.64
N SER A 34 13.11 1.02 -1.74
CA SER A 34 14.14 1.28 -2.76
C SER A 34 15.30 0.29 -2.68
N ASN A 35 15.81 0.02 -1.46
CA ASN A 35 16.90 -0.93 -1.27
C ASN A 35 16.50 -2.36 -1.67
N GLU A 36 15.28 -2.80 -1.34
CA GLU A 36 14.80 -4.12 -1.75
C GLU A 36 14.68 -4.19 -3.28
N LEU A 37 14.10 -3.18 -3.94
CA LEU A 37 13.99 -3.15 -5.40
C LEU A 37 15.35 -3.12 -6.11
N GLU A 38 16.33 -2.41 -5.54
CA GLU A 38 17.70 -2.35 -6.04
C GLU A 38 18.40 -3.71 -5.92
N LYS A 39 18.24 -4.42 -4.80
CA LYS A 39 18.77 -5.79 -4.60
C LYS A 39 18.30 -6.75 -5.69
N PHE A 40 17.03 -6.65 -6.08
CA PHE A 40 16.46 -7.47 -7.15
C PHE A 40 16.72 -6.91 -8.56
N LYS A 41 17.32 -5.70 -8.69
CA LYS A 41 17.53 -4.99 -9.96
C LYS A 41 16.25 -4.83 -10.78
N ILE A 42 15.15 -4.49 -10.11
CA ILE A 42 13.82 -4.34 -10.72
C ILE A 42 13.23 -2.94 -10.57
N LYS A 43 13.98 -1.98 -10.02
CA LYS A 43 13.47 -0.63 -9.73
C LYS A 43 12.87 0.05 -10.95
N ASN A 44 13.51 -0.06 -12.11
CA ASN A 44 13.05 0.48 -13.39
C ASN A 44 11.99 -0.38 -14.10
N LYS A 45 11.52 -1.46 -13.47
CA LYS A 45 10.48 -2.37 -14.01
C LYS A 45 9.16 -2.26 -13.27
N ILE A 46 9.08 -1.41 -12.25
CA ILE A 46 7.85 -1.20 -11.48
C ILE A 46 6.95 -0.23 -12.23
N CYS A 47 5.74 -0.68 -12.56
CA CYS A 47 4.72 0.15 -13.21
C CYS A 47 3.68 0.72 -12.25
N ALA A 48 3.46 0.03 -11.13
CA ALA A 48 2.49 0.43 -10.12
C ALA A 48 2.86 -0.10 -8.74
N ILE A 49 2.36 0.59 -7.71
CA ILE A 49 2.42 0.18 -6.31
C ILE A 49 1.02 0.25 -5.69
N THR A 50 0.62 -0.80 -4.98
CA THR A 50 -0.63 -0.82 -4.21
C THR A 50 -0.32 -0.75 -2.72
N THR A 51 -0.85 0.25 -2.03
CA THR A 51 -0.67 0.44 -0.58
C THR A 51 -2.00 0.81 0.07
N ASP A 52 -2.11 0.67 1.38
CA ASP A 52 -3.19 1.36 2.10
C ASP A 52 -3.03 2.90 2.03
N ASN A 53 -3.97 3.62 2.65
CA ASN A 53 -3.98 5.08 2.69
C ASN A 53 -3.30 5.65 3.94
N GLY A 54 -2.47 4.86 4.64
CA GLY A 54 -1.64 5.35 5.73
C GLY A 54 -0.78 6.54 5.27
N PRO A 55 -0.72 7.66 6.03
CA PRO A 55 -0.07 8.89 5.58
C PRO A 55 1.39 8.68 5.15
N ASP A 56 2.17 7.95 5.95
CA ASP A 56 3.59 7.73 5.69
C ASP A 56 3.85 6.81 4.49
N ILE A 57 3.12 5.70 4.36
CA ILE A 57 3.31 4.79 3.21
C ILE A 57 2.81 5.41 1.92
N ARG A 58 1.74 6.22 1.99
CA ARG A 58 1.27 7.03 0.86
C ARG A 58 2.33 8.05 0.43
N ALA A 59 2.89 8.79 1.37
CA ALA A 59 3.96 9.75 1.08
C ALA A 59 5.21 9.04 0.52
N ALA A 60 5.60 7.89 1.07
CA ALA A 60 6.69 7.09 0.56
C ALA A 60 6.43 6.62 -0.89
N ALA A 61 5.23 6.11 -1.17
CA ALA A 61 4.86 5.65 -2.51
C ALA A 61 4.83 6.79 -3.54
N LEU A 62 4.29 7.96 -3.18
CA LEU A 62 4.21 9.14 -4.07
C LEU A 62 5.56 9.82 -4.31
N THR A 63 6.48 9.75 -3.35
CA THR A 63 7.81 10.37 -3.47
C THR A 63 8.84 9.45 -4.11
N THR A 64 8.43 8.27 -4.57
CA THR A 64 9.30 7.34 -5.28
C THR A 64 8.80 7.12 -6.69
N ASP A 65 9.74 6.93 -7.61
CA ASP A 65 9.47 6.76 -9.05
C ASP A 65 8.99 5.33 -9.36
N PHE A 66 7.88 4.91 -8.75
CA PHE A 66 7.30 3.57 -8.88
C PHE A 66 6.16 3.51 -9.91
N GLY A 67 5.94 4.59 -10.67
CA GLY A 67 4.79 4.73 -11.55
C GLY A 67 3.50 5.05 -10.78
N ILE A 68 2.42 4.33 -11.09
CA ILE A 68 1.08 4.65 -10.58
C ILE A 68 0.88 4.10 -9.16
N ARG A 69 0.42 4.94 -8.23
CA ARG A 69 -0.07 4.49 -6.93
C ARG A 69 -1.54 4.10 -7.00
N LEU A 70 -1.86 2.88 -6.58
CA LEU A 70 -3.21 2.37 -6.40
C LEU A 70 -3.52 2.29 -4.89
N SER A 71 -4.71 2.73 -4.48
CA SER A 71 -5.17 2.52 -3.10
C SER A 71 -5.61 1.06 -2.92
N CYS A 72 -5.38 0.53 -1.73
CA CYS A 72 -5.82 -0.81 -1.38
C CYS A 72 -7.34 -0.84 -1.21
N VAL A 73 -8.03 -1.54 -2.11
CA VAL A 73 -9.49 -1.70 -2.09
C VAL A 73 -10.00 -2.24 -0.74
N ALA A 74 -9.28 -3.18 -0.13
CA ALA A 74 -9.67 -3.72 1.17
C ALA A 74 -9.63 -2.66 2.29
N HIS A 75 -8.66 -1.75 2.25
CA HIS A 75 -8.57 -0.65 3.20
C HIS A 75 -9.69 0.37 2.96
N ASP A 76 -9.93 0.75 1.70
CA ASP A 76 -10.99 1.70 1.33
C ASP A 76 -12.38 1.17 1.71
N LEU A 77 -12.64 -0.12 1.47
CA LEU A 77 -13.88 -0.78 1.88
C LEU A 77 -14.06 -0.77 3.40
N ASN A 78 -13.01 -1.10 4.14
CA ASN A 78 -13.04 -1.07 5.60
C ASN A 78 -13.30 0.34 6.16
N LEU A 79 -12.68 1.38 5.58
CA LEU A 79 -12.95 2.77 5.95
C LEU A 79 -14.42 3.13 5.67
N THR A 80 -14.93 2.76 4.50
CA THR A 80 -16.31 3.04 4.09
C THR A 80 -17.32 2.42 5.05
N ILE A 81 -17.13 1.14 5.39
CA ILE A 81 -17.99 0.42 6.34
C ILE A 81 -17.93 1.06 7.73
N LYS A 82 -16.73 1.40 8.23
CA LYS A 82 -16.58 2.06 9.53
C LYS A 82 -17.32 3.40 9.58
N SER A 83 -17.19 4.21 8.52
CA SER A 83 -17.91 5.48 8.41
C SER A 83 -19.41 5.29 8.39
N ALA A 84 -19.92 4.32 7.62
CA ALA A 84 -21.34 4.00 7.57
C ALA A 84 -21.89 3.55 8.94
N LEU A 85 -21.17 2.68 9.64
CA LEU A 85 -21.55 2.22 10.98
C LEU A 85 -21.53 3.35 12.02
N TRP A 86 -20.61 4.30 11.90
CA TRP A 86 -20.55 5.46 12.80
C TRP A 86 -21.76 6.38 12.59
N LEU A 87 -22.14 6.64 11.33
CA LEU A 87 -23.35 7.39 10.97
C LEU A 87 -24.64 6.67 11.38
N HIS A 88 -24.61 5.33 11.46
CA HIS A 88 -25.77 4.54 11.89
C HIS A 88 -26.04 4.61 13.42
N LYS A 89 -25.12 5.14 14.25
CA LYS A 89 -25.37 5.29 15.70
C LYS A 89 -26.57 6.23 15.95
N LYS A 90 -27.53 5.69 16.73
CA LYS A 90 -29.00 5.87 16.66
C LYS A 90 -29.61 7.29 16.72
N PRO A 91 -30.81 7.50 16.14
CA PRO A 91 -31.67 8.65 16.43
C PRO A 91 -32.01 8.75 17.94
N LYS A 92 -32.08 9.99 18.47
CA LYS A 92 -32.56 10.27 19.82
C LYS A 92 -33.90 9.56 20.04
N LYS A 93 -34.01 8.75 21.11
CA LYS A 93 -35.32 8.24 21.56
C LYS A 93 -36.25 9.45 21.71
N ARG A 94 -37.31 9.52 20.90
CA ARG A 94 -38.40 10.48 21.13
C ARG A 94 -38.99 10.13 22.50
N LYS A 95 -38.96 11.12 23.41
CA LYS A 95 -39.54 11.03 24.75
C LYS A 95 -41.05 10.84 24.65
#